data_AF-A0AA39UI17-F1
#
_entry.id   AF-A0AA39UI17-F1
#
_cell.length_a   1.000
_cell.length_b   1.000
_cell.length_c   1.000
_cell.angle_alpha   90.00
_cell.angle_beta   90.00
_cell.angle_gamma   90.00
#
_symmetry.space_group_name_H-M   'P 1'
#
loop_
_entity.id
_entity.type
_entity.pdbx_description
1 polymer ?
#
loop_
_entity_poly.entity_id
_entity_poly.type
_entity_poly.pdbx_seq_one_letter_code
_entity_poly.pdbx_strand_id
1 'polypeptide(L)'
;MLTFYILGLIITSPRGATWSMNPHINGDLPGAEGGFEISLGWFGMRWGWRNNQVFMEINTPEGTNGLVKLPRAGSIVVDEVAVDIDANRNIMLNGGKHIVIIFS
;
A
#
# COMPACT_ATOMS: atom_id res chain seq x y z
N MET A 1 0.59 -16.68 -11.02
CA MET A 1 0.39 -15.28 -11.42
C MET A 1 1.31 -14.39 -10.60
N LEU A 2 1.97 -13.40 -11.23
CA LEU A 2 3.05 -12.58 -10.67
C LEU A 2 2.56 -11.37 -9.84
N THR A 3 1.31 -11.35 -9.39
CA THR A 3 0.67 -10.19 -8.75
C THR A 3 1.05 -10.03 -7.27
N PHE A 4 1.29 -11.13 -6.54
CA PHE A 4 1.65 -11.07 -5.12
C PHE A 4 3.08 -10.54 -4.86
N TYR A 5 4.03 -10.92 -5.72
CA TYR A 5 5.46 -10.66 -5.47
C TYR A 5 5.84 -9.19 -5.63
N ILE A 6 5.05 -8.40 -6.37
CA ILE A 6 5.32 -6.98 -6.63
C ILE A 6 4.68 -6.08 -5.57
N LEU A 7 3.58 -6.53 -4.95
CA LEU A 7 2.86 -5.73 -3.96
C LEU A 7 3.33 -5.98 -2.52
N GLY A 8 3.93 -7.15 -2.26
CA GLY A 8 4.36 -7.53 -0.92
C GLY A 8 3.20 -7.55 0.10
N LEU A 9 1.99 -7.88 -0.34
CA LEU A 9 0.80 -7.95 0.50
C LEU A 9 0.80 -9.24 1.33
N ILE A 10 0.71 -9.10 2.66
CA ILE A 10 0.70 -10.21 3.62
C ILE A 10 -0.37 -9.96 4.68
N ILE A 11 -1.12 -10.99 5.06
CA ILE A 11 -1.99 -10.97 6.24
C ILE A 11 -1.15 -11.33 7.47
N THR A 12 -1.15 -10.49 8.50
CA THR A 12 -0.23 -10.61 9.64
C THR A 12 -0.89 -11.12 10.92
N SER A 13 -2.23 -11.23 10.97
CA SER A 13 -2.95 -11.83 12.10
C SER A 13 -4.00 -12.86 11.68
N PRO A 14 -4.44 -13.73 12.61
CA PRO A 14 -5.62 -14.56 12.40
C PRO A 14 -6.82 -13.74 11.95
N ARG A 15 -7.64 -14.36 11.10
CA ARG A 15 -8.87 -13.79 10.53
C ARG A 15 -8.67 -12.55 9.64
N GLY A 16 -7.47 -12.04 9.42
CA GLY A 16 -7.27 -10.88 8.54
C GLY A 16 -7.42 -9.51 9.19
N ALA A 17 -7.42 -9.44 10.52
CA ALA A 17 -7.58 -8.18 11.24
C ALA A 17 -6.40 -7.22 11.00
N THR A 18 -5.19 -7.75 10.84
CA THR A 18 -4.01 -6.96 10.48
C THR A 18 -3.36 -7.44 9.18
N TRP A 19 -2.78 -6.49 8.46
CA TRP A 19 -2.12 -6.72 7.18
C TRP A 19 -0.86 -5.87 7.01
N SER A 20 -0.03 -6.20 6.04
CA SER A 20 1.12 -5.38 5.64
C SER A 20 1.27 -5.35 4.13
N MET A 21 1.71 -4.21 3.59
CA MET A 21 2.05 -4.05 2.18
C MET A 21 3.48 -3.53 2.05
N ASN A 22 4.26 -4.16 1.17
CA ASN A 22 5.63 -3.76 0.85
C ASN A 22 5.78 -3.74 -0.68
N PRO A 23 5.26 -2.70 -1.37
CA PRO A 23 5.36 -2.60 -2.82
C PRO A 23 6.83 -2.53 -3.24
N HIS A 24 7.20 -3.36 -4.21
CA HIS A 24 8.51 -3.31 -4.85
C HIS A 24 8.39 -2.48 -6.14
N ILE A 25 8.69 -1.19 -6.03
CA ILE A 25 8.73 -0.27 -7.18
C ILE A 25 10.18 -0.17 -7.66
N ASN A 26 10.62 -1.17 -8.43
CA ASN A 26 11.96 -1.24 -9.01
C ASN A 26 11.90 -1.28 -10.54
N GLY A 27 12.90 -0.66 -11.20
CA GLY A 27 13.10 -0.74 -12.65
C GLY A 27 12.14 0.13 -13.49
N ASP A 28 11.93 -0.28 -14.76
CA ASP A 28 11.11 0.41 -15.76
C ASP A 28 9.62 0.06 -15.69
N LEU A 29 9.15 -0.47 -14.57
CA LEU A 29 7.75 -0.87 -14.43
C LEU A 29 6.84 0.37 -14.31
N PRO A 30 5.86 0.54 -15.21
CA PRO A 30 4.96 1.70 -15.17
C PRO A 30 3.97 1.65 -14.00
N GLY A 31 3.73 0.47 -13.44
CA GLY A 31 2.79 0.21 -12.37
C GLY A 31 2.61 -1.27 -12.08
N ALA A 32 1.91 -1.59 -11.01
CA ALA A 32 1.42 -2.94 -10.73
C ALA A 32 0.08 -2.90 -9.99
N GLU A 33 -0.70 -3.96 -10.15
CA GLU A 33 -2.00 -4.14 -9.50
C GLU A 33 -2.17 -5.58 -9.04
N GLY A 34 -2.92 -5.77 -7.97
CA GLY A 34 -3.30 -7.08 -7.49
C GLY A 34 -3.87 -7.06 -6.08
N GLY A 35 -4.23 -8.25 -5.63
CA GLY A 35 -4.87 -8.47 -4.36
C GLY A 35 -5.45 -9.87 -4.28
N PHE A 36 -6.14 -10.12 -3.19
CA PHE A 36 -6.90 -11.35 -2.96
C PHE A 36 -8.05 -11.08 -2.01
N GLU A 37 -9.03 -11.97 -2.06
CA GLU A 37 -10.18 -11.93 -1.18
C GLU A 37 -10.07 -13.02 -0.11
N ILE A 38 -10.38 -12.67 1.13
CA ILE A 38 -10.59 -13.61 2.24
C ILE A 38 -11.98 -13.39 2.83
N SER A 39 -12.34 -14.13 3.89
CA SER A 39 -13.66 -14.03 4.51
C SER A 39 -14.03 -12.65 5.04
N LEU A 40 -13.06 -11.77 5.34
CA LEU A 40 -13.32 -10.38 5.72
C LEU A 40 -13.54 -9.44 4.52
N GLY A 41 -13.20 -9.88 3.30
CA GLY A 41 -13.33 -9.10 2.07
C GLY A 41 -12.02 -8.98 1.30
N TRP A 42 -12.02 -8.04 0.35
CA TRP A 42 -10.94 -7.79 -0.59
C TRP A 42 -9.77 -7.03 0.05
N PHE A 43 -8.56 -7.51 -0.16
CA PHE A 43 -7.31 -6.81 0.13
C PHE A 43 -6.54 -6.61 -1.17
N GLY A 44 -6.33 -5.37 -1.58
CA GLY A 44 -5.61 -5.09 -2.81
C GLY A 44 -4.94 -3.74 -2.83
N MET A 45 -4.01 -3.62 -3.78
CA MET A 45 -3.26 -2.41 -4.04
C MET A 45 -3.02 -2.28 -5.54
N ARG A 46 -3.07 -1.03 -5.99
CA ARG A 46 -2.62 -0.61 -7.32
C ARG A 46 -1.61 0.51 -7.12
N TRP A 47 -0.50 0.47 -7.84
CA TRP A 47 0.43 1.60 -7.87
C TRP A 47 0.90 1.92 -9.28
N GLY A 48 1.31 3.16 -9.49
CA GLY A 48 1.87 3.63 -10.75
C GLY A 48 2.56 4.97 -10.63
N TRP A 49 3.25 5.36 -11.70
CA TRP A 49 3.96 6.63 -11.78
C TRP A 49 3.12 7.71 -12.45
N ARG A 50 3.17 8.94 -11.92
CA ARG A 50 2.73 10.17 -12.61
C ARG A 50 3.64 11.33 -12.24
N ASN A 51 4.20 12.04 -13.22
CA ASN A 51 5.04 13.23 -12.98
C ASN A 51 6.12 13.03 -11.90
N ASN A 52 6.85 11.90 -11.95
CA ASN A 52 7.88 11.50 -10.97
C ASN A 52 7.38 11.18 -9.54
N GLN A 53 6.07 11.21 -9.33
CA GLN A 53 5.40 10.81 -8.09
C GLN A 53 4.89 9.38 -8.22
N VAL A 54 4.84 8.69 -7.09
CA VAL A 54 4.19 7.38 -6.99
C VAL A 54 2.78 7.58 -6.47
N PHE A 55 1.80 7.06 -7.19
CA PHE A 55 0.42 6.99 -6.76
C PHE A 55 0.10 5.56 -6.36
N MET A 56 -0.46 5.37 -5.17
CA MET A 56 -0.91 4.08 -4.68
C MET A 56 -2.37 4.17 -4.26
N GLU A 57 -3.20 3.27 -4.77
CA GLU A 57 -4.57 3.06 -4.36
C GLU A 57 -4.61 1.77 -3.54
N ILE A 58 -5.02 1.87 -2.28
CA ILE A 58 -5.11 0.75 -1.34
C ILE A 58 -6.58 0.54 -1.02
N ASN A 59 -7.04 -0.69 -1.08
CA ASN A 59 -8.41 -1.06 -0.72
C ASN A 59 -8.37 -2.32 0.15
N THR A 60 -8.75 -2.16 1.41
CA THR A 60 -8.83 -3.23 2.41
C THR A 60 -10.15 -3.14 3.17
N PRO A 61 -10.62 -4.21 3.84
CA PRO A 61 -11.90 -4.18 4.52
C PRO A 61 -11.87 -3.22 5.72
N GLU A 62 -12.96 -2.49 5.94
CA GLU A 62 -13.14 -1.66 7.13
C GLU A 62 -12.98 -2.46 8.42
N GLY A 63 -12.49 -1.81 9.48
CA GLY A 63 -12.22 -2.47 10.77
C GLY A 63 -10.93 -3.30 10.82
N THR A 64 -10.20 -3.39 9.71
CA THR A 64 -8.81 -3.88 9.69
C THR A 64 -7.83 -2.73 9.89
N ASN A 65 -6.54 -3.02 10.02
CA ASN A 65 -5.47 -2.02 9.93
C ASN A 65 -4.18 -2.66 9.43
N GLY A 66 -3.28 -1.85 8.90
CA GLY A 66 -2.04 -2.40 8.38
C GLY A 66 -0.92 -1.41 8.21
N LEU A 67 0.27 -2.00 8.09
CA LEU A 67 1.53 -1.28 7.90
C LEU A 67 1.86 -1.25 6.40
N VAL A 68 2.06 -0.06 5.84
CA VAL A 68 2.56 0.10 4.47
C VAL A 68 4.00 0.58 4.53
N LYS A 69 4.92 -0.20 3.97
CA LYS A 69 6.32 0.19 3.81
C LYS A 69 6.50 0.95 2.50
N LEU A 70 6.96 2.18 2.57
CA LEU A 70 7.15 3.02 1.40
C LEU A 70 8.36 2.53 0.58
N PRO A 71 8.21 2.40 -0.74
CA PRO A 71 9.26 1.87 -1.62
C PRO A 71 10.45 2.82 -1.78
N ARG A 72 10.25 4.12 -1.50
CA ARG A 72 11.23 5.19 -1.67
C ARG A 72 11.08 6.24 -0.58
N ALA A 73 12.11 7.05 -0.39
CA ALA A 73 12.04 8.25 0.44
C ALA A 73 11.27 9.37 -0.32
N GLY A 74 10.67 10.27 0.44
CA GLY A 74 9.88 11.38 -0.07
C GLY A 74 8.95 11.96 0.99
N SER A 75 8.33 13.09 0.68
CA SER A 75 7.16 13.55 1.44
C SER A 75 5.95 12.73 1.01
N ILE A 76 5.01 12.48 1.93
CA ILE A 76 3.80 11.70 1.62
C ILE A 76 2.53 12.46 1.93
N VAL A 77 1.51 12.15 1.14
CA VAL A 77 0.13 12.53 1.38
C VAL A 77 -0.72 11.27 1.39
N VAL A 78 -1.56 11.12 2.41
CA VAL A 78 -2.58 10.07 2.51
C VAL A 78 -3.92 10.76 2.58
N ASP A 79 -4.81 10.45 1.63
CA ASP A 79 -6.17 11.03 1.56
C ASP A 79 -6.16 12.56 1.69
N GLU A 80 -5.29 13.20 0.90
CA GLU A 80 -5.12 14.66 0.84
C GLU A 80 -4.48 15.31 2.08
N VAL A 81 -4.10 14.51 3.09
CA VAL A 81 -3.42 14.98 4.30
C VAL A 81 -1.95 14.59 4.30
N ALA A 82 -1.06 15.53 4.62
CA ALA A 82 0.36 15.24 4.80
C ALA A 82 0.57 14.40 6.07
N VAL A 83 1.38 13.33 5.95
CA VAL A 83 1.61 12.38 7.05
C VAL A 83 3.11 12.26 7.34
N ASP A 84 3.47 12.24 8.62
CA ASP A 84 4.84 11.94 9.04
C ASP A 84 5.14 10.45 8.87
N ILE A 85 6.33 10.17 8.33
CA ILE A 85 6.80 8.81 8.09
C ILE A 85 7.70 8.40 9.26
N ASP A 86 7.56 7.16 9.72
CA ASP A 86 8.48 6.63 10.72
C ASP A 86 9.93 6.51 10.19
N ALA A 87 10.88 6.29 11.10
CA ALA A 87 12.30 6.13 10.74
C ALA A 87 12.57 4.94 9.79
N ASN A 88 11.64 3.99 9.70
CA ASN A 88 11.73 2.78 8.89
C ASN A 88 10.98 2.89 7.55
N ARG A 89 10.45 4.09 7.24
CA ARG A 89 9.64 4.39 6.05
C ARG A 89 8.29 3.68 6.03
N ASN A 90 7.65 3.53 7.18
CA ASN A 90 6.32 2.96 7.27
C ASN A 90 5.26 4.01 7.62
N ILE A 91 4.04 3.69 7.19
CA ILE A 91 2.81 4.34 7.62
C ILE A 91 1.81 3.29 8.11
N MET A 92 1.01 3.65 9.12
CA MET A 92 -0.13 2.86 9.55
C MET A 92 -1.39 3.38 8.87
N LEU A 93 -2.15 2.48 8.27
CA LEU A 93 -3.45 2.76 7.67
C LEU A 93 -4.53 1.95 8.37
N ASN A 94 -5.70 2.56 8.53
CA ASN A 94 -6.90 1.80 8.85
C ASN A 94 -7.38 1.03 7.61
N GLY A 95 -8.34 0.14 7.83
CA GLY A 95 -9.08 -0.50 6.76
C GLY A 95 -9.94 0.51 6.01
N GLY A 96 -10.07 0.31 4.71
CA GLY A 96 -10.84 1.19 3.83
C GLY A 96 -10.11 1.46 2.52
N LYS A 97 -10.56 2.51 1.84
CA LYS A 97 -9.94 3.00 0.61
C LYS A 97 -9.03 4.17 0.93
N HIS A 98 -7.77 4.07 0.51
CA HIS A 98 -6.77 5.09 0.72
C HIS A 98 -6.05 5.42 -0.59
N ILE A 99 -5.79 6.71 -0.80
CA ILE A 99 -4.88 7.19 -1.84
C ILE A 99 -3.61 7.68 -1.16
N VAL A 100 -2.48 7.07 -1.51
CA VAL A 100 -1.16 7.46 -1.02
C VAL A 100 -0.34 8.01 -2.18
N ILE A 101 0.19 9.22 -2.01
CA ILE A 101 1.06 9.89 -2.99
C ILE A 101 2.43 10.09 -2.35
N ILE A 102 3.48 9.64 -3.03
CA ILE A 102 4.87 9.86 -2.62
C ILE A 102 5.51 10.87 -3.57
N PHE A 103 5.94 12.00 -2.99
CA PHE A 103 6.62 13.08 -3.70
C PHE A 103 8.13 12.88 -3.64
N SER A 104 8.79 12.99 -4.80
CA SER A 104 10.24 12.83 -4.95
C SER A 104 11.04 14.00 -4.42
#